data_AF-A0A956UNQ3-F1
#
_entry.id   AF-A0A956UNQ3-F1
#
_cell.length_a   1.000
_cell.length_b   1.000
_cell.length_c   1.000
_cell.angle_alpha   90.00
_cell.angle_beta   90.00
_cell.angle_gamma   90.00
#
_symmetry.space_group_name_H-M   'P 1'
#
loop_
_entity.id
_entity.type
_entity.pdbx_description
1 polymer ?
#
loop_
_entity_poly.entity_id
_entity_poly.type
_entity_poly.pdbx_seq_one_letter_code
_entity_poly.pdbx_strand_id
1 'polypeptide(L)'
;AEAIRIAACPDHRDWEGRMLKDIAAAEGISLEDAVRGATTGPRGKETICIQFTIAEDDIVTNLRHPLVMVGSDGIPNLNGSPHPRLFGTFPRILARYVREQRVLSLEDAVHRMTQMSCDRFGIANRGLIAEGYIADLVLFDPATVEDLATYDDPKLEPAGISKVIVSGRVAFDAGTHTGTGAGRMLRFRQAG
;
A
#
# COMPACT_ATOMS: atom_id res chain seq x y z
N ALA A 1 1.76 -19.58 -12.88
CA ALA A 1 3.18 -19.29 -12.61
C ALA A 1 3.78 -18.24 -13.56
N GLU A 2 3.26 -18.07 -14.77
CA GLU A 2 3.79 -17.08 -15.74
C GLU A 2 3.56 -15.62 -15.35
N ALA A 3 2.55 -15.35 -14.52
CA ALA A 3 2.19 -14.04 -13.99
C ALA A 3 2.70 -13.83 -12.54
N ILE A 4 3.79 -14.52 -12.15
CA ILE A 4 4.34 -14.44 -10.79
C ILE A 4 5.70 -13.75 -10.82
N ARG A 5 5.87 -12.73 -9.97
CA ARG A 5 7.17 -12.11 -9.66
C ARG A 5 7.56 -12.44 -8.23
N ILE A 6 8.83 -12.78 -8.01
CA ILE A 6 9.36 -13.02 -6.67
C ILE A 6 9.63 -11.68 -5.99
N ALA A 7 8.99 -11.41 -4.86
CA ALA A 7 9.21 -10.19 -4.08
C ALA A 7 10.33 -10.40 -3.05
N ALA A 8 10.30 -11.53 -2.34
CA ALA A 8 11.34 -11.95 -1.41
C ALA A 8 11.53 -13.46 -1.54
N CYS A 9 12.77 -13.94 -1.54
CA CYS A 9 13.09 -15.36 -1.49
C CYS A 9 14.45 -15.53 -0.80
N PRO A 10 14.47 -15.66 0.54
CA PRO A 10 15.72 -15.59 1.29
C PRO A 10 16.76 -16.65 0.90
N ASP A 11 16.30 -17.82 0.46
CA ASP A 11 17.18 -18.92 0.03
C ASP A 11 17.71 -18.73 -1.41
N HIS A 12 17.09 -17.85 -2.21
CA HIS A 12 17.48 -17.50 -3.58
C HIS A 12 17.34 -15.98 -3.81
N ARG A 13 18.20 -15.17 -3.17
CA ARG A 13 18.06 -13.70 -3.22
C ARG A 13 18.23 -13.11 -4.62
N ASP A 14 18.98 -13.78 -5.48
CA ASP A 14 19.17 -13.46 -6.89
C ASP A 14 17.89 -13.64 -7.74
N TRP A 15 16.84 -14.26 -7.18
CA TRP A 15 15.53 -14.37 -7.80
C TRP A 15 14.62 -13.17 -7.48
N GLU A 16 14.94 -12.40 -6.44
CA GLU A 16 14.12 -11.26 -6.00
C GLU A 16 14.00 -10.20 -7.10
N GLY A 17 12.78 -9.74 -7.33
CA GLY A 17 12.45 -8.80 -8.41
C GLY A 17 12.29 -9.44 -9.79
N ARG A 18 12.56 -10.74 -9.99
CA ARG A 18 12.42 -11.39 -11.31
C ARG A 18 11.09 -12.12 -11.45
N MET A 19 10.64 -12.27 -12.69
CA MET A 19 9.51 -13.15 -13.00
C MET A 19 9.93 -14.61 -12.84
N LEU A 20 9.05 -15.42 -12.26
CA LEU A 20 9.32 -16.85 -12.02
C LEU A 20 9.58 -17.62 -13.32
N LYS A 21 8.91 -17.24 -14.42
CA LYS A 21 9.17 -17.80 -15.76
C LYS A 21 10.57 -17.49 -16.28
N ASP A 22 11.08 -16.29 -16.00
CA ASP A 22 12.41 -15.87 -16.47
C ASP A 22 13.51 -16.52 -15.63
N ILE A 23 13.22 -16.78 -14.34
CA ILE A 23 14.06 -17.60 -13.46
C ILE A 23 14.12 -19.03 -14.00
N ALA A 24 12.98 -19.67 -14.22
CA ALA A 24 12.92 -21.06 -14.69
C ALA A 24 13.66 -21.24 -16.03
N ALA A 25 13.47 -20.31 -16.97
CA ALA A 25 14.17 -20.31 -18.25
C ALA A 25 15.70 -20.13 -18.10
N ALA A 26 16.14 -19.22 -17.23
CA ALA A 26 17.57 -18.97 -17.00
C ALA A 26 18.28 -20.15 -16.32
N GLU A 27 17.60 -20.83 -15.40
CA GLU A 27 18.13 -21.99 -14.65
C GLU A 27 17.98 -23.30 -15.44
N GLY A 28 17.23 -23.30 -16.56
CA GLY A 28 16.97 -24.52 -17.34
C GLY A 28 16.07 -25.53 -16.62
N ILE A 29 15.15 -25.06 -15.77
CA ILE A 29 14.24 -25.89 -14.97
C ILE A 29 12.78 -25.66 -15.33
N SER A 30 11.89 -26.55 -14.92
CA SER A 30 10.45 -26.36 -15.04
C SER A 30 9.94 -25.26 -14.11
N LEU A 31 8.76 -24.69 -14.41
CA LEU A 31 8.11 -23.74 -13.50
C LEU A 31 7.76 -24.38 -12.16
N GLU A 32 7.36 -25.66 -12.18
CA GLU A 32 7.06 -26.46 -11.01
C GLU A 32 8.29 -26.64 -10.11
N ASP A 33 9.45 -26.90 -10.71
CA ASP A 33 10.70 -27.02 -9.97
C ASP A 33 11.18 -25.66 -9.44
N ALA A 34 10.96 -24.56 -10.17
CA ALA A 34 11.22 -23.22 -9.67
C ALA A 34 10.32 -22.88 -8.46
N VAL A 35 9.02 -23.21 -8.51
CA VAL A 35 8.11 -23.08 -7.35
C VAL A 35 8.60 -23.93 -6.18
N ARG A 36 8.98 -25.18 -6.43
CA ARG A 36 9.51 -26.08 -5.40
C ARG A 36 10.76 -25.49 -4.76
N GLY A 37 11.74 -25.07 -5.57
CA GLY A 37 12.98 -24.44 -5.09
C GLY A 37 12.71 -23.22 -4.20
N ALA A 38 11.79 -22.35 -4.61
CA ALA A 38 11.45 -21.15 -3.83
C ALA A 38 10.73 -21.43 -2.50
N THR A 39 10.03 -22.58 -2.37
CA THR A 39 9.10 -22.82 -1.26
C THR A 39 9.49 -23.95 -0.32
N THR A 40 10.35 -24.88 -0.75
CA THR A 40 10.74 -26.05 0.06
C THR A 40 12.10 -25.92 0.72
N GLY A 41 12.83 -24.82 0.49
CA GLY A 41 14.07 -24.51 1.19
C GLY A 41 13.88 -24.23 2.69
N PRO A 42 14.97 -24.18 3.49
CA PRO A 42 14.91 -23.91 4.93
C PRO A 42 14.10 -22.66 5.31
N ARG A 43 14.11 -21.63 4.47
CA ARG A 43 13.35 -20.37 4.62
C ARG A 43 12.29 -20.19 3.54
N GLY A 44 11.86 -21.26 2.87
CA GLY A 44 10.83 -21.19 1.84
C GLY A 44 9.49 -20.63 2.32
N LYS A 45 9.19 -20.70 3.63
CA LYS A 45 8.02 -20.07 4.26
C LYS A 45 8.06 -18.54 4.29
N GLU A 46 9.25 -17.95 4.13
CA GLU A 46 9.46 -16.51 4.09
C GLU A 46 9.40 -15.96 2.65
N THR A 47 9.22 -16.84 1.66
CA THR A 47 9.09 -16.43 0.25
C THR A 47 7.79 -15.68 0.04
N ILE A 48 7.90 -14.49 -0.56
CA ILE A 48 6.77 -13.63 -0.92
C ILE A 48 6.76 -13.49 -2.44
N CYS A 49 5.57 -13.57 -3.03
CA CYS A 49 5.39 -13.35 -4.46
C CYS A 49 4.31 -12.30 -4.73
N ILE A 50 4.37 -11.74 -5.94
CA ILE A 50 3.38 -10.86 -6.52
C ILE A 50 2.70 -11.62 -7.64
N GLN A 51 1.36 -11.63 -7.64
CA GLN A 51 0.55 -12.29 -8.66
C GLN A 51 -0.18 -11.23 -9.50
N PHE A 52 0.09 -11.21 -10.79
CA PHE A 52 -0.56 -10.31 -11.75
C PHE A 52 -1.83 -10.97 -12.31
N THR A 53 -2.85 -11.11 -11.47
CA THR A 53 -4.06 -11.92 -11.76
C THR A 53 -5.36 -11.12 -11.73
N ILE A 54 -5.31 -9.84 -11.37
CA ILE A 54 -6.48 -8.97 -11.24
C ILE A 54 -6.49 -7.97 -12.38
N ALA A 55 -7.62 -7.83 -13.07
CA ALA A 55 -7.80 -6.82 -14.11
C ALA A 55 -8.07 -5.44 -13.48
N GLU A 56 -7.56 -4.38 -14.12
CA GLU A 56 -7.79 -3.00 -13.67
C GLU A 56 -9.29 -2.65 -13.62
N ASP A 57 -10.08 -3.15 -14.58
CA ASP A 57 -11.53 -2.89 -14.64
C ASP A 57 -12.28 -3.49 -13.44
N ASP A 58 -11.80 -4.59 -12.87
CA ASP A 58 -12.35 -5.16 -11.64
C ASP A 58 -12.05 -4.26 -10.44
N ILE A 59 -10.86 -3.62 -10.42
CA ILE A 59 -10.49 -2.65 -9.38
C ILE A 59 -11.41 -1.42 -9.48
N VAL A 60 -11.60 -0.87 -10.69
CA VAL A 60 -12.50 0.25 -10.93
C VAL A 60 -13.94 -0.09 -10.53
N THR A 61 -14.40 -1.30 -10.86
CA THR A 61 -15.72 -1.80 -10.49
C THR A 61 -15.90 -1.85 -8.97
N ASN A 62 -14.89 -2.36 -8.25
CA ASN A 62 -14.92 -2.42 -6.79
C ASN A 62 -14.90 -1.01 -6.17
N LEU A 63 -14.04 -0.10 -6.66
CA LEU A 63 -13.96 1.26 -6.13
C LEU A 63 -15.29 2.02 -6.25
N ARG A 64 -16.07 1.78 -7.31
CA ARG A 64 -17.41 2.37 -7.47
C ARG A 64 -18.41 1.90 -6.42
N HIS A 65 -18.20 0.76 -5.77
CA HIS A 65 -19.12 0.26 -4.76
C HIS A 65 -19.02 1.12 -3.48
N PRO A 66 -20.14 1.63 -2.92
CA PRO A 66 -20.13 2.64 -1.85
C PRO A 66 -19.57 2.14 -0.51
N LEU A 67 -19.44 0.82 -0.32
CA LEU A 67 -18.92 0.22 0.92
C LEU A 67 -17.43 -0.14 0.88
N VAL A 68 -16.73 0.19 -0.21
CA VAL A 68 -15.30 -0.14 -0.35
C VAL A 68 -14.43 0.92 0.33
N MET A 69 -13.64 0.47 1.30
CA MET A 69 -12.55 1.23 1.94
C MET A 69 -11.22 0.94 1.25
N VAL A 70 -10.23 1.80 1.50
CA VAL A 70 -8.87 1.64 0.96
C VAL A 70 -7.97 1.03 2.03
N GLY A 71 -7.27 -0.05 1.69
CA GLY A 71 -6.20 -0.63 2.49
C GLY A 71 -4.98 -0.92 1.62
N SER A 72 -3.77 -0.65 2.11
CA SER A 72 -2.56 -0.86 1.31
C SER A 72 -2.24 -2.33 1.09
N ASP A 73 -2.53 -3.19 2.09
CA ASP A 73 -2.09 -4.58 2.12
C ASP A 73 -0.56 -4.71 1.90
N GLY A 74 0.19 -3.69 2.32
CA GLY A 74 1.64 -3.69 2.24
C GLY A 74 2.21 -4.74 3.19
N ILE A 75 3.09 -5.60 2.67
CA ILE A 75 3.89 -6.51 3.50
C ILE A 75 5.21 -5.80 3.80
N PRO A 76 5.47 -5.36 5.05
CA PRO A 76 6.61 -4.50 5.38
C PRO A 76 7.95 -5.27 5.47
N ASN A 77 8.14 -6.27 4.60
CA ASN A 77 9.45 -6.86 4.40
C ASN A 77 10.23 -5.98 3.41
N LEU A 78 11.13 -5.16 3.94
CA LEU A 78 11.97 -4.27 3.13
C LEU A 78 13.20 -4.98 2.56
N ASN A 79 13.40 -6.26 2.87
CA ASN A 79 14.35 -7.10 2.15
C ASN A 79 13.73 -7.50 0.81
N GLY A 80 14.53 -7.47 -0.27
CA GLY A 80 14.05 -7.74 -1.62
C GLY A 80 13.24 -6.60 -2.24
N SER A 81 12.27 -6.97 -3.08
CA SER A 81 11.48 -6.08 -3.95
C SER A 81 9.99 -6.21 -3.61
N PRO A 82 9.48 -5.48 -2.59
CA PRO A 82 8.08 -5.59 -2.16
C PRO A 82 7.09 -5.12 -3.24
N HIS A 83 5.81 -5.37 -3.03
CA HIS A 83 4.77 -4.83 -3.93
C HIS A 83 4.68 -3.29 -3.76
N PRO A 84 4.61 -2.48 -4.84
CA PRO A 84 4.59 -1.01 -4.76
C PRO A 84 3.46 -0.41 -3.91
N ARG A 85 2.33 -1.13 -3.79
CA ARG A 85 1.24 -0.85 -2.83
C ARG A 85 1.69 -0.55 -1.40
N LEU A 86 2.86 -1.04 -0.97
CA LEU A 86 3.41 -0.69 0.35
C LEU A 86 3.68 0.82 0.50
N PHE A 87 4.08 1.50 -0.58
CA PHE A 87 4.44 2.92 -0.57
C PHE A 87 3.44 3.80 -1.33
N GLY A 88 2.69 3.22 -2.29
CA GLY A 88 1.90 3.99 -3.26
C GLY A 88 0.39 4.00 -3.05
N THR A 89 -0.23 3.14 -2.22
CA THR A 89 -1.68 2.93 -2.30
C THR A 89 -2.53 4.18 -2.16
N PHE A 90 -2.34 4.98 -1.10
CA PHE A 90 -3.20 6.15 -0.85
C PHE A 90 -2.97 7.26 -1.88
N PRO A 91 -1.73 7.64 -2.23
CA PRO A 91 -1.44 8.55 -3.33
C PRO A 91 -2.02 8.07 -4.67
N ARG A 92 -1.98 6.76 -4.97
CA ARG A 92 -2.56 6.19 -6.19
C ARG A 92 -4.07 6.37 -6.27
N ILE A 93 -4.79 6.22 -5.16
CA ILE A 93 -6.23 6.53 -5.11
C ILE A 93 -6.48 7.97 -5.53
N LEU A 94 -5.73 8.92 -4.97
CA LEU A 94 -5.89 10.35 -5.23
C LEU A 94 -5.44 10.75 -6.65
N ALA A 95 -4.33 10.20 -7.13
CA ALA A 95 -3.80 10.48 -8.45
C ALA A 95 -4.63 9.82 -9.55
N ARG A 96 -4.60 8.49 -9.57
CA ARG A 96 -5.14 7.70 -10.67
C ARG A 96 -6.67 7.64 -10.64
N TYR A 97 -7.25 7.34 -9.48
CA TYR A 97 -8.68 7.03 -9.41
C TYR A 97 -9.57 8.25 -9.15
N VAL A 98 -9.03 9.33 -8.56
CA VAL A 98 -9.72 10.62 -8.43
C VAL A 98 -9.36 11.56 -9.57
N ARG A 99 -8.10 11.96 -9.72
CA ARG A 99 -7.70 13.01 -10.67
C ARG A 99 -7.74 12.55 -12.13
N GLU A 100 -7.15 11.40 -12.46
CA GLU A 100 -7.01 10.94 -13.84
C GLU A 100 -8.26 10.26 -14.38
N GLN A 101 -8.72 9.20 -13.72
CA GLN A 101 -9.84 8.38 -14.20
C GLN A 101 -11.21 8.86 -13.72
N ARG A 102 -11.25 9.72 -12.70
CA ARG A 102 -12.51 10.27 -12.13
C ARG A 102 -13.51 9.17 -11.73
N VAL A 103 -13.00 8.06 -11.20
CA VAL A 103 -13.81 6.96 -10.66
C VAL A 103 -14.48 7.37 -9.35
N LEU A 104 -13.77 8.18 -8.55
CA LEU A 104 -14.22 8.72 -7.27
C LEU A 104 -14.12 10.25 -7.30
N SER A 105 -14.94 10.93 -6.51
CA SER A 105 -14.64 12.33 -6.15
C SER A 105 -13.53 12.38 -5.10
N LEU A 106 -12.90 13.54 -4.91
CA LEU A 106 -11.86 13.71 -3.89
C LEU A 106 -12.42 13.48 -2.49
N GLU A 107 -13.62 14.01 -2.23
CA GLU A 107 -14.31 13.90 -0.94
C GLU A 107 -14.69 12.46 -0.63
N ASP A 108 -15.21 11.71 -1.61
CA ASP A 108 -15.55 10.29 -1.44
C ASP A 108 -14.29 9.45 -1.18
N ALA A 109 -13.22 9.68 -1.94
CA ALA A 109 -11.94 9.01 -1.71
C ALA A 109 -11.40 9.29 -0.29
N VAL A 110 -11.40 10.57 0.14
CA VAL A 110 -10.98 10.94 1.51
C VAL A 110 -11.85 10.25 2.55
N HIS A 111 -13.18 10.30 2.42
CA HIS A 111 -14.11 9.66 3.36
C HIS A 111 -13.85 8.16 3.53
N ARG A 112 -13.58 7.44 2.42
CA ARG A 112 -13.24 5.99 2.42
C ARG A 112 -11.91 5.68 3.12
N MET A 113 -10.97 6.62 3.08
CA MET A 113 -9.65 6.52 3.71
C MET A 113 -9.63 7.04 5.15
N THR A 114 -10.67 7.74 5.60
CA THR A 114 -10.73 8.39 6.93
C THR A 114 -11.92 7.94 7.76
N GLN A 115 -13.06 8.64 7.68
CA GLN A 115 -14.23 8.43 8.54
C GLN A 115 -14.83 7.03 8.34
N MET A 116 -15.03 6.57 7.11
CA MET A 116 -15.59 5.24 6.83
C MET A 116 -14.76 4.13 7.50
N SER A 117 -13.43 4.26 7.44
CA SER A 117 -12.51 3.35 8.12
C SER A 117 -12.64 3.44 9.64
N CYS A 118 -12.69 4.64 10.20
CA CYS A 118 -12.86 4.82 11.64
C CYS A 118 -14.19 4.25 12.15
N ASP A 119 -15.29 4.49 11.44
CA ASP A 119 -16.62 3.97 11.78
C ASP A 119 -16.64 2.43 11.74
N ARG A 120 -16.05 1.84 10.69
CA ARG A 120 -16.01 0.39 10.52
C ARG A 120 -15.22 -0.32 11.62
N PHE A 121 -14.12 0.29 12.06
CA PHE A 121 -13.23 -0.28 13.08
C PHE A 121 -13.51 0.21 14.51
N GLY A 122 -14.54 1.03 14.72
CA GLY A 122 -14.87 1.59 16.04
C GLY A 122 -13.73 2.43 16.60
N ILE A 123 -13.20 3.37 15.80
CA ILE A 123 -12.14 4.29 16.21
C ILE A 123 -12.79 5.66 16.47
N ALA A 124 -13.20 5.89 17.72
CA ALA A 124 -13.84 7.14 18.11
C ALA A 124 -12.90 8.36 18.00
N ASN A 125 -13.50 9.53 17.70
CA ASN A 125 -12.84 10.85 17.65
C ASN A 125 -11.67 10.95 16.65
N ARG A 126 -11.70 10.16 15.56
CA ARG A 126 -10.73 10.20 14.45
C ARG A 126 -11.46 10.11 13.10
N GLY A 127 -10.75 10.39 12.01
CA GLY A 127 -11.28 10.27 10.65
C GLY A 127 -12.09 11.48 10.15
N LEU A 128 -12.32 12.47 11.00
CA LEU A 128 -12.99 13.73 10.66
C LEU A 128 -12.18 14.94 11.15
N ILE A 129 -12.28 16.04 10.41
CA ILE A 129 -11.79 17.35 10.84
C ILE A 129 -12.96 18.07 11.51
N ALA A 130 -13.02 17.97 12.84
CA ALA A 130 -14.05 18.58 13.66
C ALA A 130 -13.50 18.92 15.05
N GLU A 131 -14.16 19.87 15.74
CA GLU A 131 -13.81 20.16 17.13
C GLU A 131 -13.98 18.92 18.02
N GLY A 132 -13.05 18.72 18.96
CA GLY A 132 -13.03 17.55 19.85
C GLY A 132 -12.43 16.28 19.23
N TYR A 133 -12.14 16.25 17.93
CA TYR A 133 -11.45 15.13 17.28
C TYR A 133 -9.93 15.22 17.46
N ILE A 134 -9.27 14.07 17.41
CA ILE A 134 -7.81 14.01 17.44
C ILE A 134 -7.25 14.60 16.15
N ALA A 135 -6.24 15.46 16.28
CA ALA A 135 -5.54 16.09 15.17
C ALA A 135 -4.61 15.11 14.43
N ASP A 136 -5.19 14.12 13.76
CA ASP A 136 -4.53 13.35 12.71
C ASP A 136 -4.87 13.98 11.36
N LEU A 137 -3.90 14.64 10.75
CA LEU A 137 -4.12 15.47 9.57
C LEU A 137 -3.06 15.18 8.52
N VAL A 138 -3.45 15.27 7.25
CA VAL A 138 -2.53 15.21 6.10
C VAL A 138 -2.76 16.44 5.26
N LEU A 139 -1.68 17.17 4.96
CA LEU A 139 -1.67 18.23 3.97
C LEU A 139 -1.02 17.69 2.70
N PHE A 140 -1.77 17.69 1.60
CA PHE A 140 -1.30 17.27 0.29
C PHE A 140 -1.84 18.20 -0.80
N ASP A 141 -1.15 18.26 -1.93
CA ASP A 141 -1.61 18.98 -3.11
C ASP A 141 -2.38 18.01 -4.03
N PRO A 142 -3.69 18.20 -4.26
CA PRO A 142 -4.47 17.31 -5.13
C PRO A 142 -4.01 17.34 -6.59
N ALA A 143 -3.34 18.41 -7.04
CA ALA A 143 -2.83 18.52 -8.40
C ALA A 143 -1.52 17.74 -8.61
N THR A 144 -0.74 17.49 -7.55
CA THR A 144 0.61 16.89 -7.67
C THR A 144 0.81 15.61 -6.86
N VAL A 145 -0.16 15.19 -6.04
CA VAL A 145 -0.07 13.92 -5.30
C VAL A 145 0.06 12.76 -6.29
N GLU A 146 1.03 11.88 -6.07
CA GLU A 146 1.38 10.80 -7.02
C GLU A 146 2.05 9.62 -6.30
N ASP A 147 1.69 8.38 -6.68
CA ASP A 147 2.46 7.19 -6.33
C ASP A 147 3.64 7.00 -7.28
N LEU A 148 4.86 7.10 -6.76
CA LEU A 148 6.07 6.90 -7.57
C LEU A 148 6.55 5.44 -7.55
N ALA A 149 6.12 4.64 -6.57
CA ALA A 149 6.51 3.25 -6.43
C ALA A 149 6.02 2.40 -7.61
N THR A 150 6.95 1.72 -8.27
CA THR A 150 6.66 0.79 -9.39
C THR A 150 7.02 -0.64 -9.00
N TYR A 151 6.70 -1.64 -9.83
CA TYR A 151 7.15 -3.00 -9.55
C TYR A 151 8.68 -3.16 -9.60
N ASP A 152 9.36 -2.31 -10.37
CA ASP A 152 10.82 -2.33 -10.54
C ASP A 152 11.54 -1.47 -9.49
N ASP A 153 10.92 -0.36 -9.06
CA ASP A 153 11.38 0.46 -7.95
C ASP A 153 10.24 0.66 -6.92
N PRO A 154 9.98 -0.36 -6.08
CA PRO A 154 8.78 -0.40 -5.24
C PRO A 154 8.88 0.41 -3.95
N LYS A 155 10.04 1.02 -3.66
CA LYS A 155 10.32 1.70 -2.40
C LYS A 155 10.37 3.22 -2.54
N LEU A 156 9.98 3.76 -3.69
CA LEU A 156 9.91 5.20 -3.90
C LEU A 156 8.80 5.81 -3.06
N GLU A 157 9.15 6.86 -2.32
CA GLU A 157 8.19 7.66 -1.57
C GLU A 157 7.29 8.45 -2.53
N PRO A 158 6.01 8.67 -2.17
CA PRO A 158 5.09 9.41 -3.02
C PRO A 158 5.39 10.91 -3.05
N ALA A 159 4.95 11.57 -4.11
CA ALA A 159 5.02 13.02 -4.24
C ALA A 159 3.73 13.70 -3.73
N GLY A 160 3.80 15.02 -3.54
CA GLY A 160 2.66 15.89 -3.26
C GLY A 160 2.10 15.82 -1.83
N ILE A 161 2.65 15.01 -0.94
CA ILE A 161 2.35 15.06 0.51
C ILE A 161 3.31 16.06 1.17
N SER A 162 2.78 17.15 1.71
CA SER A 162 3.58 18.20 2.34
C SER A 162 3.78 17.98 3.83
N LYS A 163 2.74 17.51 4.54
CA LYS A 163 2.78 17.37 6.00
C LYS A 163 1.88 16.25 6.48
N VAL A 164 2.35 15.51 7.48
CA VAL A 164 1.54 14.54 8.24
C VAL A 164 1.63 14.90 9.71
N ILE A 165 0.48 15.01 10.35
CA ILE A 165 0.33 15.30 11.78
C ILE A 165 -0.35 14.08 12.40
N VAL A 166 0.22 13.56 13.48
CA VAL A 166 -0.33 12.44 14.24
C VAL A 166 -0.57 12.91 15.66
N SER A 167 -1.82 12.88 16.10
CA SER A 167 -2.23 13.31 17.45
C SER A 167 -1.68 14.69 17.83
N GLY A 168 -1.75 15.64 16.89
CA GLY A 168 -1.33 17.04 17.07
C GLY A 168 0.17 17.29 16.93
N ARG A 169 0.98 16.27 16.62
CA ARG A 169 2.44 16.41 16.46
C ARG A 169 2.84 16.13 15.02
N VAL A 170 3.70 16.99 14.44
CA VAL A 170 4.20 16.83 13.08
C VAL A 170 5.07 15.57 13.02
N ALA A 171 4.64 14.58 12.25
CA ALA A 171 5.33 13.30 12.04
C ALA A 171 6.16 13.29 10.74
N PHE A 172 5.74 14.07 9.75
CA PHE A 172 6.41 14.27 8.48
C PHE A 172 6.25 15.73 8.04
N ASP A 173 7.31 16.35 7.56
CA ASP A 173 7.31 17.72 7.03
C ASP A 173 8.27 17.80 5.84
N ALA A 174 7.75 18.17 4.66
CA ALA A 174 8.51 18.44 3.44
C ALA A 174 9.62 17.40 3.13
N GLY A 175 9.25 16.11 3.05
CA GLY A 175 10.21 15.04 2.73
C GLY A 175 10.99 14.49 3.93
N THR A 176 10.76 15.01 5.14
CA THR A 176 11.51 14.61 6.33
C THR A 176 10.60 13.99 7.39
N HIS A 177 10.90 12.76 7.79
CA HIS A 177 10.32 12.14 8.97
C HIS A 177 10.90 12.77 10.25
N THR A 178 10.05 13.23 11.17
CA THR A 178 10.50 13.95 12.38
C THR A 178 10.89 13.03 13.53
N GLY A 179 10.56 11.74 13.46
CA GLY A 179 10.80 10.79 14.54
C GLY A 179 9.94 11.00 15.80
N THR A 180 8.90 11.85 15.75
CA THR A 180 8.16 12.25 16.97
C THR A 180 7.46 11.11 17.73
N GLY A 181 7.20 9.94 17.12
CA GLY A 181 6.60 8.80 17.80
C GLY A 181 5.24 9.07 18.46
N ALA A 182 4.39 9.90 17.85
CA ALA A 182 3.15 10.39 18.48
C ALA A 182 1.97 9.40 18.46
N GLY A 183 2.18 8.19 17.95
CA GLY A 183 1.18 7.14 17.89
C GLY A 183 0.65 6.72 19.27
N ARG A 184 -0.57 6.17 19.27
CA ARG A 184 -1.24 5.63 20.46
C ARG A 184 -1.91 4.31 20.11
N MET A 185 -1.89 3.37 21.06
CA MET A 185 -2.68 2.14 20.94
C MET A 185 -4.16 2.50 20.90
N LEU A 186 -4.85 2.11 19.84
CA LEU A 186 -6.29 2.33 19.69
C LEU A 186 -7.06 1.21 20.41
N ARG A 187 -8.24 1.56 20.91
CA ARG A 187 -9.17 0.61 21.52
C ARG A 187 -10.50 0.75 20.80
N PHE A 188 -11.16 -0.38 20.56
CA PHE A 188 -12.50 -0.39 19.99
C PHE A 188 -13.45 0.40 20.87
N ARG A 189 -14.05 1.45 20.30
CA ARG A 189 -15.07 2.32 20.87
C ARG A 189 -15.95 2.79 19.73
N GLN A 190 -17.19 2.31 19.65
CA GLN A 190 -18.14 2.94 18.74
C GLN A 190 -18.32 4.40 19.14
N ALA A 191 -18.24 5.29 18.17
CA ALA A 191 -18.70 6.66 18.37
C ALA A 191 -20.18 6.61 18.77
N GLY A 192 -20.52 7.30 19.86
CA GLY A 192 -21.90 7.44 20.35
C GLY A 192 -22.70 8.44 19.54
#